data_AF-A0A538DFI8-F1
#
_entry.id   AF-A0A538DFI8-F1
#
_cell.length_a   1.000
_cell.length_b   1.000
_cell.length_c   1.000
_cell.angle_alpha   90.00
_cell.angle_beta   90.00
_cell.angle_gamma   90.00
#
_symmetry.space_group_name_H-M   'P 1'
#
loop_
_entity.id
_entity.type
_entity.pdbx_description
1 polymer ?
#
loop_
_entity_poly.entity_id
_entity_poly.type
_entity_poly.pdbx_seq_one_letter_code
_entity_poly.pdbx_strand_id
1 'polypeptide(L)'
;MDANDLELIHTRGYDVRGYWRPDGTLLIRGAVRDELPPGFYDIDDDEPLVMHHMVVELSIELPGLVITAVHVEFKAHPHEACPNVIDRYDRLVGLAIARGFTHKVRELFGGPRGCTHTTALLQAMAPVAQQCRLASMTIGHRRARDEEGQVPSPALSSQAMRERRAAGNHNTCHVWAEDGEHIARIVDGSASELPIPISVRIRERGGDPDEWRRQRWD
;
A
#
# COMPACT_ATOMS: atom_id res chain seq x y z
N MET A 1 -2.44 32.89 9.78
CA MET A 1 -3.20 32.64 8.55
C MET A 1 -3.45 31.15 8.54
N ASP A 2 -4.69 30.76 8.83
CA ASP A 2 -5.11 29.38 8.71
C ASP A 2 -5.18 29.01 7.21
N ALA A 3 -5.01 27.74 6.86
CA ALA A 3 -5.26 27.28 5.50
C ALA A 3 -6.70 27.57 5.06
N ASN A 4 -7.64 27.65 6.02
CA ASN A 4 -9.02 28.07 5.78
C ASN A 4 -9.18 29.53 5.33
N ASP A 5 -8.15 30.37 5.52
CA ASP A 5 -8.13 31.77 5.08
C ASP A 5 -7.52 31.93 3.67
N LEU A 6 -7.07 30.84 3.04
CA LEU A 6 -6.39 30.86 1.75
C LEU A 6 -7.32 30.35 0.64
N GLU A 7 -7.13 30.89 -0.56
CA GLU A 7 -7.80 30.40 -1.76
C GLU A 7 -7.21 29.04 -2.18
N LEU A 8 -8.05 28.02 -2.23
CA LEU A 8 -7.67 26.70 -2.73
C LEU A 8 -7.50 26.78 -4.24
N ILE A 9 -6.32 26.46 -4.76
CA ILE A 9 -6.04 26.53 -6.21
C ILE A 9 -5.91 25.16 -6.89
N HIS A 10 -5.72 24.09 -6.10
CA HIS A 10 -5.51 22.75 -6.64
C HIS A 10 -5.66 21.69 -5.55
N THR A 11 -6.29 20.57 -5.88
CA THR A 11 -6.37 19.40 -5.02
C THR A 11 -5.86 18.17 -5.76
N ARG A 12 -4.96 17.40 -5.13
CA ARG A 12 -4.56 16.07 -5.61
C ARG A 12 -4.91 15.01 -4.58
N GLY A 13 -5.71 14.04 -4.99
CA GLY A 13 -6.01 12.84 -4.22
C GLY A 13 -5.24 11.62 -4.74
N TYR A 14 -4.77 10.79 -3.83
CA TYR A 14 -4.33 9.42 -4.13
C TYR A 14 -5.23 8.43 -3.39
N ASP A 15 -5.75 7.44 -4.09
CA ASP A 15 -6.46 6.30 -3.52
C ASP A 15 -5.74 5.02 -3.94
N VAL A 16 -5.25 4.26 -2.97
CA VAL A 16 -4.57 2.99 -3.25
C VAL A 16 -5.18 1.89 -2.40
N ARG A 17 -5.64 0.84 -3.07
CA ARG A 17 -6.35 -0.28 -2.47
C ARG A 17 -5.66 -1.58 -2.83
N GLY A 18 -5.54 -2.47 -1.86
CA GLY A 18 -5.01 -3.81 -2.05
C GLY A 18 -6.09 -4.87 -1.88
N TYR A 19 -6.10 -5.84 -2.78
CA TYR A 19 -7.06 -6.92 -2.82
C TYR A 19 -6.31 -8.26 -2.86
N TRP A 20 -6.78 -9.21 -2.06
CA TRP A 20 -6.34 -10.60 -2.15
C TRP A 20 -7.13 -11.30 -3.25
N ARG A 21 -6.44 -11.98 -4.17
CA ARG A 21 -7.08 -12.74 -5.24
C ARG A 21 -7.23 -14.22 -4.87
N PRO A 22 -8.25 -14.92 -5.41
CA PRO A 22 -8.44 -16.35 -5.16
C PRO A 22 -7.25 -17.24 -5.55
N ASP A 23 -6.48 -16.82 -6.57
CA ASP A 23 -5.28 -17.49 -7.06
C ASP A 23 -4.03 -17.30 -6.16
N GLY A 24 -4.16 -16.64 -5.01
CA GLY A 24 -3.06 -16.41 -4.07
C GLY A 24 -2.17 -15.22 -4.41
N THR A 25 -2.52 -14.43 -5.44
CA THR A 25 -1.83 -13.19 -5.80
C THR A 25 -2.49 -11.96 -5.16
N LEU A 26 -1.82 -10.81 -5.22
CA LEU A 26 -2.37 -9.52 -4.84
C LEU A 26 -2.74 -8.70 -6.09
N LEU A 27 -3.83 -7.95 -6.01
CA LEU A 27 -4.10 -6.82 -6.90
C LEU A 27 -3.92 -5.54 -6.10
N ILE A 28 -3.02 -4.66 -6.54
CA ILE A 28 -2.88 -3.30 -5.99
C ILE A 28 -3.40 -2.33 -7.03
N ARG A 29 -4.50 -1.64 -6.70
CA ARG A 29 -5.15 -0.65 -7.56
C ARG A 29 -4.93 0.73 -6.98
N GLY A 30 -4.23 1.58 -7.73
CA GLY A 30 -4.00 2.98 -7.42
C GLY A 30 -4.79 3.89 -8.35
N ALA A 31 -5.25 5.02 -7.83
CA ALA A 31 -5.81 6.12 -8.60
C ALA A 31 -5.21 7.44 -8.13
N VAL A 32 -4.90 8.32 -9.07
CA VAL A 32 -4.57 9.72 -8.82
C VAL A 32 -5.61 10.60 -9.49
N ARG A 33 -6.14 11.57 -8.76
CA ARG A 33 -7.12 12.54 -9.26
C ARG A 33 -6.66 13.95 -8.92
N ASP A 34 -6.54 14.80 -9.93
CA ASP A 34 -6.30 16.22 -9.77
C ASP A 34 -7.56 17.00 -10.11
N GLU A 35 -7.90 17.92 -9.24
CA GLU A 35 -9.08 18.78 -9.34
C GLU A 35 -8.67 20.24 -9.21
N LEU A 36 -9.22 21.04 -10.10
CA LEU A 36 -9.21 22.50 -10.02
C LEU A 36 -10.52 22.93 -9.32
N PRO A 37 -10.47 23.97 -8.48
CA PRO A 37 -11.68 24.48 -7.83
C PRO A 37 -12.65 25.08 -8.86
N PRO A 38 -13.92 25.28 -8.48
CA PRO A 38 -14.85 26.11 -9.25
C PRO A 38 -14.25 27.47 -9.62
N GLY A 39 -14.66 28.04 -10.75
CA GLY A 39 -14.23 29.36 -11.18
C GLY A 39 -12.82 29.42 -11.77
N PHE A 40 -12.04 28.31 -11.73
CA PHE A 40 -10.62 28.35 -12.09
C PHE A 40 -10.37 28.55 -13.58
N TYR A 41 -11.12 27.84 -14.44
CA TYR A 41 -10.98 27.94 -15.90
C TYR A 41 -11.98 28.92 -16.51
N ASP A 42 -13.22 28.87 -16.01
CA ASP A 42 -14.31 29.78 -16.34
C ASP A 42 -14.90 30.30 -15.03
N ILE A 43 -14.98 31.62 -14.88
CA ILE A 43 -15.45 32.26 -13.64
C ILE A 43 -16.93 31.95 -13.35
N ASP A 44 -17.69 31.58 -14.39
CA ASP A 44 -19.10 31.23 -14.28
C ASP A 44 -19.32 29.72 -14.01
N ASP A 45 -18.27 28.90 -14.02
CA ASP A 45 -18.33 27.46 -13.69
C ASP A 45 -18.28 27.28 -12.17
N ASP A 46 -19.39 26.82 -11.58
CA ASP A 46 -19.55 26.62 -10.14
C ASP A 46 -19.17 25.19 -9.67
N GLU A 47 -18.74 24.33 -10.58
CA GLU A 47 -18.33 22.95 -10.29
C GLU A 47 -16.81 22.76 -10.36
N PRO A 48 -16.23 21.84 -9.56
CA PRO A 48 -14.82 21.51 -9.66
C PRO A 48 -14.51 20.74 -10.95
N LEU A 49 -13.37 21.05 -11.57
CA LEU A 49 -12.93 20.43 -12.82
C LEU A 49 -11.87 19.35 -12.57
N VAL A 50 -12.14 18.11 -13.00
CA VAL A 50 -11.15 17.02 -12.96
C VAL A 50 -10.17 17.17 -14.12
N MET A 51 -8.96 17.63 -13.81
CA MET A 51 -7.91 17.85 -14.81
C MET A 51 -7.17 16.55 -15.15
N HIS A 52 -6.93 15.71 -14.15
CA HIS A 52 -6.23 14.43 -14.32
C HIS A 52 -6.95 13.34 -13.54
N HIS A 53 -7.10 12.17 -14.16
CA HIS A 53 -7.56 10.97 -13.48
C HIS A 53 -6.89 9.77 -14.13
N MET A 54 -5.94 9.16 -13.44
CA MET A 54 -5.24 7.96 -13.91
C MET A 54 -5.40 6.83 -12.90
N VAL A 55 -5.60 5.63 -13.43
CA VAL A 55 -5.71 4.38 -12.66
C VAL A 55 -4.57 3.47 -13.07
N VAL A 56 -3.93 2.85 -12.08
CA VAL A 56 -2.89 1.84 -12.27
C VAL A 56 -3.27 0.61 -11.46
N GLU A 57 -3.29 -0.54 -12.10
CA GLU A 57 -3.54 -1.84 -11.49
C GLU A 57 -2.30 -2.71 -11.65
N LEU A 58 -1.79 -3.24 -10.54
CA LEU A 58 -0.64 -4.13 -10.50
C LEU A 58 -1.10 -5.48 -9.96
N SER A 59 -0.96 -6.53 -10.76
CA SER A 59 -1.02 -7.91 -10.24
C SER A 59 0.35 -8.28 -9.72
N ILE A 60 0.40 -8.83 -8.51
CA ILE A 60 1.63 -9.03 -7.77
C ILE A 60 1.66 -10.45 -7.18
N GLU A 61 2.71 -11.20 -7.47
CA GLU A 61 2.94 -12.48 -6.82
C GLU A 61 3.51 -12.33 -5.40
N LEU A 62 3.21 -13.33 -4.58
CA LEU A 62 3.74 -13.47 -3.23
C LEU A 62 4.62 -14.72 -3.13
N PRO A 63 5.64 -14.71 -2.26
CA PRO A 63 6.00 -13.62 -1.35
C PRO A 63 6.85 -12.52 -2.01
N GLY A 64 7.37 -12.73 -3.21
CA GLY A 64 8.40 -11.87 -3.83
C GLY A 64 8.01 -10.42 -4.13
N LEU A 65 6.71 -10.09 -4.10
CA LEU A 65 6.17 -8.80 -4.54
C LEU A 65 6.56 -8.46 -5.99
N VAL A 66 6.69 -9.48 -6.85
CA VAL A 66 7.01 -9.29 -8.27
C VAL A 66 5.73 -8.96 -9.03
N ILE A 67 5.79 -7.90 -9.83
CA ILE A 67 4.69 -7.47 -10.69
C ILE A 67 4.56 -8.46 -11.85
N THR A 68 3.43 -9.14 -11.96
CA THR A 68 3.15 -10.14 -12.99
C THR A 68 2.29 -9.60 -14.13
N ALA A 69 1.49 -8.58 -13.88
CA ALA A 69 0.72 -7.87 -14.90
C ALA A 69 0.47 -6.42 -14.47
N VAL A 70 0.32 -5.55 -15.47
CA VAL A 70 0.00 -4.14 -15.29
C VAL A 70 -1.17 -3.77 -16.19
N HIS A 71 -2.06 -2.95 -15.67
CA HIS A 71 -3.08 -2.26 -16.45
C HIS A 71 -3.07 -0.78 -16.07
N VAL A 72 -3.08 0.11 -17.06
CA VAL A 72 -3.07 1.56 -16.86
C VAL A 72 -4.17 2.18 -17.71
N GLU A 73 -4.96 3.05 -17.09
CA GLU A 73 -6.07 3.74 -17.72
C GLU A 73 -5.97 5.24 -17.41
N PHE A 74 -6.12 6.09 -18.43
CA PHE A 74 -6.20 7.54 -18.28
C PHE A 74 -7.65 7.94 -18.52
N LYS A 75 -8.39 8.18 -17.45
CA LYS A 75 -9.83 8.52 -17.47
C LYS A 75 -10.10 9.99 -17.78
N ALA A 76 -9.23 10.87 -17.31
CA ALA A 76 -9.26 12.30 -17.61
C ALA A 76 -7.83 12.80 -17.80
N HIS A 77 -7.59 13.54 -18.88
CA HIS A 77 -6.29 14.10 -19.21
C HIS A 77 -6.46 15.33 -20.13
N PRO A 78 -5.56 16.33 -20.04
CA PRO A 78 -5.73 17.60 -20.75
C PRO A 78 -5.36 17.57 -22.23
N HIS A 79 -4.63 16.54 -22.68
CA HIS A 79 -4.16 16.47 -24.07
C HIS A 79 -4.41 15.09 -24.66
N GLU A 80 -4.83 15.04 -25.93
CA GLU A 80 -5.09 13.80 -26.66
C GLU A 80 -3.87 12.87 -26.75
N ALA A 81 -2.66 13.44 -26.70
CA ALA A 81 -1.43 12.67 -26.75
C ALA A 81 -1.02 12.04 -25.40
N CYS A 82 -1.68 12.38 -24.29
CA CYS A 82 -1.32 11.86 -22.95
C CYS A 82 -1.37 10.31 -22.87
N PRO A 83 -2.39 9.63 -23.42
CA PRO A 83 -2.46 8.16 -23.42
C PRO A 83 -1.35 7.45 -24.21
N ASN A 84 -0.62 8.13 -25.10
CA ASN A 84 0.44 7.52 -25.91
C ASN A 84 1.61 6.92 -25.08
N VAL A 85 1.65 7.23 -23.78
CA VAL A 85 2.65 6.71 -22.86
C VAL A 85 2.23 5.42 -22.14
N ILE A 86 0.96 5.02 -22.25
CA ILE A 86 0.35 3.91 -21.49
C ILE A 86 1.11 2.59 -21.67
N ASP A 87 1.39 2.20 -22.92
CA ASP A 87 2.06 0.92 -23.22
C ASP A 87 3.47 0.82 -22.62
N ARG A 88 4.10 1.95 -22.26
CA ARG A 88 5.43 1.93 -21.62
C ARG A 88 5.39 1.33 -20.23
N TYR A 89 4.25 1.36 -19.53
CA TYR A 89 4.13 0.85 -18.16
C TYR A 89 4.25 -0.68 -18.09
N ASP A 90 4.16 -1.40 -19.20
CA ASP A 90 4.46 -2.84 -19.27
C ASP A 90 5.90 -3.16 -18.82
N ARG A 91 6.80 -2.18 -18.88
CA ARG A 91 8.18 -2.29 -18.35
C ARG A 91 8.25 -2.47 -16.83
N LEU A 92 7.14 -2.34 -16.13
CA LEU A 92 7.03 -2.69 -14.71
C LEU A 92 6.92 -4.21 -14.48
N VAL A 93 6.45 -4.98 -15.46
CA VAL A 93 6.32 -6.43 -15.36
C VAL A 93 7.71 -7.05 -15.13
N GLY A 94 7.79 -7.95 -14.16
CA GLY A 94 9.03 -8.57 -13.70
C GLY A 94 9.80 -7.78 -12.66
N LEU A 95 9.42 -6.53 -12.34
CA LEU A 95 10.02 -5.79 -11.24
C LEU A 95 9.42 -6.22 -9.89
N ALA A 96 10.28 -6.38 -8.89
CA ALA A 96 9.86 -6.52 -7.51
C ALA A 96 9.60 -5.14 -6.87
N ILE A 97 8.46 -5.00 -6.19
CA ILE A 97 8.21 -3.85 -5.31
C ILE A 97 9.00 -4.05 -4.03
N ALA A 98 10.29 -3.72 -4.06
CA ALA A 98 11.22 -3.86 -2.94
C ALA A 98 12.15 -2.64 -2.84
N ARG A 99 13.21 -2.74 -2.04
CA ARG A 99 14.24 -1.69 -1.93
C ARG A 99 14.73 -1.29 -3.33
N GLY A 100 14.71 0.02 -3.61
CA GLY A 100 15.12 0.57 -4.92
C GLY A 100 14.00 0.66 -5.97
N PHE A 101 12.80 0.11 -5.71
CA PHE A 101 11.68 0.17 -6.66
C PHE A 101 11.33 1.61 -7.08
N THR A 102 11.22 2.54 -6.12
CA THR A 102 10.90 3.94 -6.41
C THR A 102 11.98 4.67 -7.20
N HIS A 103 13.24 4.23 -7.10
CA HIS A 103 14.33 4.71 -7.95
C HIS A 103 14.18 4.17 -9.38
N LYS A 104 13.91 2.86 -9.52
CA LYS A 104 13.66 2.22 -10.81
C LYS A 104 12.46 2.85 -11.55
N VAL A 105 11.38 3.16 -10.83
CA VAL A 105 10.22 3.90 -11.39
C VAL A 105 10.64 5.25 -11.97
N ARG A 106 11.46 6.03 -11.27
CA ARG A 106 11.96 7.33 -11.77
C ARG A 106 12.89 7.17 -12.97
N GLU A 107 13.74 6.15 -12.98
CA GLU A 107 14.63 5.83 -14.09
C GLU A 107 13.80 5.52 -15.36
N LEU A 108 12.81 4.64 -15.22
CA LEU A 108 11.96 4.18 -16.32
C LEU A 108 11.01 5.27 -16.85
N PHE A 109 10.37 6.02 -15.96
CA PHE A 109 9.21 6.88 -16.28
C PHE A 109 9.39 8.35 -15.90
N GLY A 110 10.60 8.76 -15.53
CA GLY A 110 10.90 10.16 -15.22
C GLY A 110 10.92 11.06 -16.46
N GLY A 111 10.45 12.31 -16.29
CA GLY A 111 10.42 13.31 -17.36
C GLY A 111 9.55 12.85 -18.55
N PRO A 112 10.00 13.02 -19.80
CA PRO A 112 9.20 12.71 -20.99
C PRO A 112 8.97 11.20 -21.23
N ARG A 113 9.51 10.34 -20.35
CA ARG A 113 9.36 8.89 -20.48
C ARG A 113 8.05 8.36 -19.93
N GLY A 114 7.39 9.12 -19.04
CA GLY A 114 6.15 8.76 -18.36
C GLY A 114 5.27 9.98 -18.11
N CYS A 115 4.11 9.76 -17.49
CA CYS A 115 3.28 10.83 -16.94
C CYS A 115 3.65 11.09 -15.48
N THR A 116 3.94 12.35 -15.12
CA THR A 116 4.29 12.76 -13.75
C THR A 116 3.30 12.23 -12.70
N HIS A 117 2.00 12.24 -13.01
CA HIS A 117 0.93 11.75 -12.14
C HIS A 117 1.08 10.26 -11.82
N THR A 118 1.16 9.42 -12.84
CA THR A 118 1.36 7.97 -12.66
C THR A 118 2.71 7.62 -12.03
N THR A 119 3.79 8.36 -12.35
CA THR A 119 5.12 8.15 -11.76
C THR A 119 5.11 8.46 -10.26
N ALA A 120 4.34 9.46 -9.82
CA ALA A 120 4.13 9.75 -8.41
C ALA A 120 3.20 8.69 -7.76
N LEU A 121 2.10 8.32 -8.43
CA LEU A 121 1.17 7.28 -7.98
C LEU A 121 1.89 5.95 -7.72
N LEU A 122 2.73 5.48 -8.64
CA LEU A 122 3.52 4.24 -8.47
C LEU A 122 4.40 4.26 -7.22
N GLN A 123 4.93 5.43 -6.84
CA GLN A 123 5.69 5.56 -5.60
C GLN A 123 4.79 5.52 -4.36
N ALA A 124 3.59 6.10 -4.43
CA ALA A 124 2.58 6.01 -3.37
C ALA A 124 2.00 4.58 -3.24
N MET A 125 1.96 3.80 -4.32
CA MET A 125 1.49 2.42 -4.30
C MET A 125 2.46 1.44 -3.62
N ALA A 126 3.76 1.69 -3.72
CA ALA A 126 4.80 0.82 -3.19
C ALA A 126 4.65 0.47 -1.68
N PRO A 127 4.47 1.45 -0.76
CA PRO A 127 4.27 1.12 0.66
C PRO A 127 2.98 0.35 0.91
N VAL A 128 1.92 0.57 0.13
CA VAL A 128 0.66 -0.19 0.27
C VAL A 128 0.85 -1.65 -0.10
N ALA A 129 1.56 -1.94 -1.20
CA ALA A 129 1.88 -3.32 -1.58
C ALA A 129 2.65 -4.07 -0.47
N GLN A 130 3.63 -3.40 0.15
CA GLN A 130 4.39 -3.94 1.29
C GLN A 130 3.48 -4.25 2.50
N GLN A 131 2.59 -3.32 2.85
CA GLN A 131 1.64 -3.51 3.95
C GLN A 131 0.61 -4.61 3.64
N CYS A 132 0.20 -4.76 2.38
CA CYS A 132 -0.69 -5.84 1.95
C CYS A 132 -0.02 -7.21 2.08
N ARG A 133 1.27 -7.35 1.76
CA ARG A 133 2.04 -8.58 2.04
C ARG A 133 2.07 -8.90 3.54
N LEU A 134 2.17 -7.89 4.42
CA LEU A 134 2.10 -8.12 5.86
C LEU A 134 0.69 -8.57 6.28
N ALA A 135 -0.35 -7.94 5.73
CA ALA A 135 -1.74 -8.27 6.02
C ALA A 135 -2.16 -9.63 5.45
N SER A 136 -1.56 -10.10 4.34
CA SER A 136 -1.92 -11.38 3.73
C SER A 136 -1.59 -12.57 4.63
N MET A 137 -0.60 -12.45 5.51
CA MET A 137 -0.37 -13.46 6.56
C MET A 137 -1.63 -13.59 7.45
N THR A 138 -2.23 -12.47 7.86
CA THR A 138 -3.49 -12.46 8.64
C THR A 138 -4.69 -13.03 7.86
N ILE A 139 -4.78 -12.76 6.56
CA ILE A 139 -5.86 -13.31 5.70
C ILE A 139 -5.68 -14.81 5.50
N GLY A 140 -4.44 -15.27 5.26
CA GLY A 140 -4.10 -16.69 5.22
C GLY A 140 -4.49 -17.41 6.51
N HIS A 141 -4.24 -16.81 7.67
CA HIS A 141 -4.70 -17.34 8.96
C HIS A 141 -6.23 -17.42 9.10
N ARG A 142 -6.98 -16.47 8.53
CA ARG A 142 -8.45 -16.51 8.55
C ARG A 142 -8.99 -17.65 7.68
N ARG A 143 -8.41 -17.88 6.50
CA ARG A 143 -8.86 -18.95 5.60
C ARG A 143 -8.43 -20.35 6.06
N ALA A 144 -7.21 -20.49 6.58
CA ALA A 144 -6.78 -21.76 7.21
C ALA A 144 -7.70 -22.16 8.37
N ARG A 145 -8.28 -21.18 9.08
CA ARG A 145 -9.28 -21.41 10.12
C ARG A 145 -10.59 -21.99 9.57
N ASP A 146 -10.96 -21.61 8.35
CA ASP A 146 -12.19 -22.07 7.68
C ASP A 146 -12.01 -23.46 7.05
N GLU A 147 -10.78 -23.86 6.68
CA GLU A 147 -10.47 -25.14 6.02
C GLU A 147 -9.99 -26.25 6.98
N GLU A 148 -9.20 -25.93 8.01
CA GLU A 148 -8.53 -26.92 8.89
C GLU A 148 -8.85 -26.73 10.38
N GLY A 149 -9.66 -25.73 10.75
CA GLY A 149 -10.12 -25.50 12.12
C GLY A 149 -9.04 -25.09 13.14
N GLN A 150 -7.76 -25.08 12.75
CA GLN A 150 -6.64 -24.83 13.65
C GLN A 150 -5.72 -23.74 13.09
N VAL A 151 -5.72 -22.57 13.73
CA VAL A 151 -4.78 -21.49 13.43
C VAL A 151 -3.49 -21.80 14.20
N PRO A 152 -2.32 -21.92 13.55
CA PRO A 152 -1.06 -21.90 14.29
C PRO A 152 -0.97 -20.55 15.01
N SER A 153 -1.01 -20.56 16.35
CA SER A 153 -0.79 -19.36 17.14
C SER A 153 0.58 -18.76 16.77
N PRO A 154 0.70 -17.43 16.59
CA PRO A 154 2.01 -16.78 16.46
C PRO A 154 2.96 -17.12 17.62
N ALA A 155 2.48 -17.41 18.84
CA ALA A 155 3.31 -17.91 19.95
C ALA A 155 3.85 -19.33 19.73
N LEU A 156 3.22 -20.15 18.89
CA LEU A 156 3.72 -21.46 18.49
C LEU A 156 4.72 -21.39 17.32
N SER A 157 5.07 -20.19 16.85
CA SER A 157 6.06 -20.02 15.80
C SER A 157 7.46 -20.25 16.35
N SER A 158 8.20 -21.20 15.75
CA SER A 158 9.62 -21.42 16.06
C SER A 158 10.42 -20.12 15.91
N GLN A 159 11.56 -20.00 16.59
CA GLN A 159 12.45 -18.84 16.44
C GLN A 159 12.75 -18.53 14.95
N ALA A 160 13.02 -19.57 14.16
CA ALA A 160 13.26 -19.44 12.71
C ALA A 160 12.05 -18.85 11.96
N MET A 161 10.81 -19.13 12.37
CA MET A 161 9.62 -18.51 11.78
C MET A 161 9.49 -17.03 12.17
N ARG A 162 9.80 -16.67 13.42
CA ARG A 162 9.79 -15.27 13.88
C ARG A 162 10.83 -14.45 13.14
N GLU A 163 12.05 -14.97 13.00
CA GLU A 163 13.12 -14.37 12.20
C GLU A 163 12.70 -14.17 10.74
N ARG A 164 12.10 -15.20 10.11
CA ARG A 164 11.62 -15.09 8.73
C ARG A 164 10.52 -14.02 8.57
N ARG A 165 9.62 -13.91 9.55
CA ARG A 165 8.55 -12.90 9.56
C ARG A 165 9.12 -11.49 9.74
N ALA A 166 10.04 -11.32 10.68
CA ALA A 166 10.78 -10.08 10.92
C ALA A 166 11.53 -9.64 9.66
N ALA A 167 12.31 -10.54 9.05
CA ALA A 167 13.09 -10.30 7.84
C ALA A 167 12.24 -9.77 6.68
N GLY A 168 10.98 -10.20 6.59
CA GLY A 168 10.04 -9.74 5.58
C GLY A 168 9.68 -8.25 5.66
N ASN A 169 9.94 -7.60 6.80
CA ASN A 169 9.61 -6.20 7.06
C ASN A 169 10.85 -5.32 7.27
N HIS A 170 12.07 -5.88 7.22
CA HIS A 170 13.29 -5.12 7.51
C HIS A 170 13.40 -3.85 6.67
N ASN A 171 13.75 -2.76 7.36
CA ASN A 171 14.00 -1.44 6.78
C ASN A 171 12.81 -0.88 5.99
N THR A 172 11.58 -1.32 6.29
CA THR A 172 10.35 -0.76 5.68
C THR A 172 9.90 0.54 6.35
N CYS A 173 10.23 0.74 7.62
CA CYS A 173 10.09 2.02 8.32
C CYS A 173 11.06 2.09 9.51
N HIS A 174 11.09 3.22 10.22
CA HIS A 174 11.94 3.44 11.39
C HIS A 174 11.77 2.35 12.48
N VAL A 175 10.53 1.93 12.76
CA VAL A 175 10.25 0.87 13.74
C VAL A 175 10.73 -0.50 13.26
N TRP A 176 10.75 -0.73 11.96
CA TRP A 176 11.21 -2.00 11.36
C TRP A 176 12.68 -1.96 10.92
N ALA A 177 13.50 -1.07 11.51
CA ALA A 177 14.95 -1.09 11.31
C ALA A 177 15.52 -2.48 11.65
N GLU A 178 16.40 -3.01 10.80
CA GLU A 178 16.91 -4.38 10.95
C GLU A 178 17.69 -4.62 12.24
N ASP A 179 18.31 -3.57 12.77
CA ASP A 179 19.03 -3.52 14.05
C ASP A 179 18.20 -2.89 15.18
N GLY A 180 16.91 -2.66 14.96
CA GLY A 180 16.01 -1.99 15.89
C GLY A 180 15.48 -2.90 17.01
N GLU A 181 15.15 -2.29 18.15
CA GLU A 181 14.59 -2.99 19.32
C GLU A 181 13.32 -3.79 18.99
N HIS A 182 12.47 -3.27 18.10
CA HIS A 182 11.24 -3.96 17.70
C HIS A 182 11.53 -5.32 17.03
N ILE A 183 12.54 -5.39 16.16
CA ILE A 183 12.96 -6.65 15.52
C ILE A 183 13.52 -7.60 16.57
N ALA A 184 14.40 -7.12 17.46
CA ALA A 184 14.97 -7.92 18.53
C ALA A 184 13.87 -8.57 19.39
N ARG A 185 12.87 -7.78 19.80
CA ARG A 185 11.72 -8.25 20.57
C ARG A 185 10.86 -9.27 19.81
N ILE A 186 10.71 -9.14 18.49
CA ILE A 186 9.97 -10.14 17.69
C ILE A 186 10.75 -11.46 17.66
N VAL A 187 12.05 -11.41 17.43
CA VAL A 187 12.90 -12.60 17.29
C VAL A 187 12.99 -13.37 18.60
N ASP A 188 13.24 -12.70 19.72
CA ASP A 188 13.33 -13.31 21.04
C ASP A 188 11.97 -13.75 21.61
N GLY A 189 10.87 -13.31 20.99
CA GLY A 189 9.50 -13.65 21.39
C GLY A 189 8.89 -12.75 22.47
N SER A 190 9.57 -11.67 22.88
CA SER A 190 9.10 -10.69 23.86
C SER A 190 8.21 -9.59 23.26
N ALA A 191 8.05 -9.54 21.92
CA ALA A 191 7.16 -8.61 21.24
C ALA A 191 5.70 -8.92 21.59
N SER A 192 5.19 -8.17 22.56
CA SER A 192 3.87 -8.39 23.17
C SER A 192 2.87 -7.27 22.83
N GLU A 193 3.29 -6.24 22.11
CA GLU A 193 2.51 -5.03 21.94
C GLU A 193 1.63 -5.08 20.68
N LEU A 194 0.32 -4.96 20.89
CA LEU A 194 -0.64 -4.73 19.81
C LEU A 194 -0.42 -3.33 19.22
N PRO A 195 -0.56 -3.15 17.89
CA PRO A 195 -0.59 -1.83 17.28
C PRO A 195 -1.59 -0.92 17.98
N ILE A 196 -1.16 0.30 18.33
CA ILE A 196 -1.94 1.25 19.14
C ILE A 196 -3.39 1.41 18.65
N PRO A 197 -3.69 1.59 17.35
CA PRO A 197 -5.07 1.71 16.87
C PRO A 197 -5.94 0.47 17.16
N ILE A 198 -5.35 -0.73 17.16
CA ILE A 198 -6.05 -1.97 17.49
C ILE A 198 -6.38 -1.97 18.99
N SER A 199 -5.40 -1.61 19.84
CA SER A 199 -5.60 -1.50 21.29
C SER A 199 -6.67 -0.48 21.65
N VAL A 200 -6.68 0.69 21.00
CA VAL A 200 -7.73 1.71 21.16
C VAL A 200 -9.08 1.13 20.77
N ARG A 201 -9.19 0.49 19.60
CA ARG A 201 -10.45 -0.11 19.13
C ARG A 201 -10.99 -1.19 20.06
N ILE A 202 -10.12 -1.99 20.68
CA ILE A 202 -10.54 -3.01 21.65
C ILE A 202 -11.14 -2.35 22.89
N ARG A 203 -10.50 -1.28 23.40
CA ARG A 203 -11.00 -0.52 24.55
C ARG A 203 -12.33 0.19 24.26
N GLU A 204 -12.48 0.80 23.08
CA GLU A 204 -13.74 1.41 22.63
C GLU A 204 -14.90 0.42 22.62
N ARG A 205 -14.62 -0.87 22.44
CA ARG A 205 -15.60 -1.97 22.46
C ARG A 205 -15.78 -2.60 23.84
N GLY A 206 -15.17 -2.03 24.88
CA GLY A 206 -15.25 -2.52 26.26
C GLY A 206 -14.35 -3.73 26.58
N GLY A 207 -13.39 -4.07 25.71
CA GLY A 207 -12.45 -5.17 25.95
C GLY A 207 -11.10 -4.72 26.52
N ASP A 208 -10.36 -5.65 27.10
CA ASP A 208 -8.95 -5.49 27.48
C ASP A 208 -8.01 -5.97 26.34
N PRO A 209 -7.16 -5.10 25.77
CA PRO A 209 -6.18 -5.50 24.75
C PRO A 209 -5.24 -6.63 25.17
N ASP A 210 -4.82 -6.68 26.43
CA ASP A 210 -3.88 -7.70 26.91
C ASP A 210 -4.57 -9.06 27.03
N GLU A 211 -5.82 -9.08 27.49
CA GLU A 211 -6.65 -10.27 27.49
C GLU A 211 -6.97 -10.75 26.07
N TRP A 212 -7.36 -9.83 25.18
CA TRP A 212 -7.67 -10.13 23.78
C TRP A 212 -6.47 -10.76 23.06
N ARG A 213 -5.25 -10.27 23.34
CA ARG A 213 -4.00 -10.81 22.80
C ARG A 213 -3.76 -12.23 23.32
N ARG A 214 -3.78 -12.44 24.65
CA ARG A 214 -3.57 -13.76 25.27
C ARG A 214 -4.49 -14.82 24.67
N GLN A 215 -5.77 -14.51 24.49
CA GLN A 215 -6.75 -15.48 23.97
C GLN A 215 -6.52 -15.91 22.50
N ARG A 216 -5.75 -15.14 21.71
CA ARG A 216 -5.58 -15.41 20.28
C ARG A 216 -4.15 -15.74 19.90
N TRP A 217 -3.17 -15.24 20.65
CA TRP A 217 -1.77 -15.19 20.25
C TRP A 217 -0.82 -15.81 21.28
N ASP A 218 -1.26 -16.10 22.51
CA ASP A 218 -0.52 -16.88 23.52
C ASP A 218 -1.17 -18.28 23.65
#